data_AF-A0A8H6Y8V9-F1
#
_entry.id   AF-A0A8H6Y8V9-F1
#
_cell.length_a   1.000
_cell.length_b   1.000
_cell.length_c   1.000
_cell.angle_alpha   90.00
_cell.angle_beta   90.00
_cell.angle_gamma   90.00
#
_symmetry.space_group_name_H-M   'P 1'
#
loop_
_entity.id
_entity.type
_entity.pdbx_description
1 polymer ?
#
loop_
_entity_poly.entity_id
_entity_poly.type
_entity_poly.pdbx_seq_one_letter_code
_entity_poly.pdbx_strand_id
1 'polypeptide(L)'
;MYRLTLLNLTDESLVLSYGEGAAIHDLLALPSRPHTVSFPKSCSATLSLGGEKHIDWASVDMTISGTRGRSCKSVAVPEDCLWRVYICKVAKKHRKLIVIPRRNLPSFLSAVPDNRLLSDCLLPGTHDTMAFYGWPFSQCQSISTPLDVQFQSGIRLLDIRLTPVKGRLISYHGAYPQKTPFQDILVSVHNFLSSPAGSRETIVMSIKQEAPSSRFSQLVHDEIATGAGGRDMWFFESRIPTLGEVRGKVVLFSRFGNGEGWEGGLNGMGIHPTYWPDSEKGGFTWMCNDTVVRTNDWYHIPTFLSIPEKVVLASSVLEPQPSDKPGLVLPISYFSASSFPLAAPQTVSQGFGWPSWGAWR
;
A
#
# COMPACT_ATOMS: atom_id res chain seq x y z
N MET A 1 11.22 27.24 -24.91
CA MET A 1 11.89 26.44 -23.86
C MET A 1 10.87 25.72 -22.99
N TYR A 2 11.08 24.43 -22.71
CA TYR A 2 10.35 23.71 -21.67
C TYR A 2 11.12 23.86 -20.35
N ARG A 3 10.45 23.60 -19.23
CA ARG A 3 11.05 23.47 -17.91
C ARG A 3 10.96 22.01 -17.46
N LEU A 4 12.05 21.48 -16.93
CA LEU A 4 12.10 20.17 -16.30
C LEU A 4 12.45 20.35 -14.82
N THR A 5 11.59 19.86 -13.92
CA THR A 5 11.90 19.72 -12.50
C THR A 5 12.30 18.29 -12.21
N LEU A 6 13.55 18.05 -11.85
CA LEU A 6 14.03 16.77 -11.36
C LEU A 6 13.75 16.68 -9.86
N LEU A 7 13.05 15.61 -9.46
CA LEU A 7 12.82 15.24 -8.07
C LEU A 7 13.52 13.90 -7.83
N ASN A 8 14.66 13.97 -7.15
CA ASN A 8 15.43 12.81 -6.74
C ASN A 8 14.89 12.29 -5.39
N LEU A 9 14.27 11.11 -5.39
CA LEU A 9 13.78 10.42 -4.19
C LEU A 9 14.66 9.20 -3.81
N THR A 10 15.90 9.15 -4.32
CA THR A 10 16.93 8.22 -3.85
C THR A 10 17.72 8.85 -2.70
N ASP A 11 18.52 8.04 -2.01
CA ASP A 11 19.41 8.49 -0.93
C ASP A 11 20.75 9.04 -1.47
N GLU A 12 21.00 8.88 -2.77
CA GLU A 12 22.25 9.24 -3.43
C GLU A 12 22.08 10.49 -4.29
N SER A 13 23.14 11.27 -4.47
CA SER A 13 23.11 12.36 -5.44
C SER A 13 23.07 11.80 -6.85
N LEU A 14 22.34 12.45 -7.76
CA LEU A 14 22.24 12.03 -9.16
C LEU A 14 22.70 13.16 -10.08
N VAL A 15 23.24 12.81 -11.24
CA VAL A 15 23.56 13.74 -12.33
C VAL A 15 22.71 13.40 -13.54
N LEU A 16 21.93 14.37 -14.01
CA LEU A 16 21.20 14.28 -15.26
C LEU A 16 21.96 15.05 -16.35
N SER A 17 22.54 14.32 -17.29
CA SER A 17 23.25 14.85 -18.45
C SER A 17 22.34 14.85 -19.67
N TYR A 18 22.26 15.96 -20.41
CA TYR A 18 21.44 16.05 -21.62
C TYR A 18 22.03 17.01 -22.66
N GLY A 19 21.80 16.69 -23.94
CA GLY A 19 22.26 17.52 -25.06
C GLY A 19 21.26 18.59 -25.49
N GLU A 20 21.74 19.81 -25.76
CA GLU A 20 21.01 20.88 -26.44
C GLU A 20 21.87 21.44 -27.58
N GLY A 21 21.61 20.98 -28.81
CA GLY A 21 22.46 21.30 -29.97
C GLY A 21 23.83 20.62 -29.87
N ALA A 22 24.91 21.39 -29.85
CA ALA A 22 26.29 20.91 -29.63
C ALA A 22 26.73 20.95 -28.15
N ALA A 23 25.90 21.51 -27.26
CA ALA A 23 26.22 21.64 -25.84
C ALA A 23 25.69 20.44 -25.05
N ILE A 24 26.45 20.00 -24.05
CA ILE A 24 26.05 19.03 -23.03
C ILE A 24 25.85 19.80 -21.73
N HIS A 25 24.71 19.56 -21.07
CA HIS A 25 24.35 20.16 -19.80
C HIS A 25 24.25 19.09 -18.72
N ASP A 26 24.88 19.34 -17.57
CA ASP A 26 24.81 18.47 -16.40
C ASP A 26 24.02 19.14 -15.29
N LEU A 27 23.08 18.40 -14.70
CA LEU A 27 22.30 18.81 -13.55
C LEU A 27 22.54 17.88 -12.37
N LEU A 28 23.25 18.37 -11.35
CA LEU A 28 23.33 17.71 -10.06
C LEU A 28 21.99 17.83 -9.31
N ALA A 29 21.39 16.69 -8.98
CA ALA A 29 20.16 16.57 -8.23
C ALA A 29 20.42 15.90 -6.87
N LEU A 30 20.30 16.70 -5.83
CA LEU A 30 20.47 16.25 -4.45
C LEU A 30 19.22 15.49 -3.97
N PRO A 31 19.37 14.51 -3.08
CA PRO A 31 18.25 13.79 -2.46
C PRO A 31 17.17 14.73 -1.90
N SER A 32 15.91 14.38 -2.14
CA SER A 32 14.70 15.05 -1.63
C SER A 32 14.58 16.54 -1.98
N ARG A 33 15.38 17.07 -2.90
CA ARG A 33 15.32 18.47 -3.33
C ARG A 33 14.88 18.57 -4.79
N PRO A 34 13.86 19.40 -5.11
CA PRO A 34 13.47 19.63 -6.49
C PRO A 34 14.45 20.60 -7.16
N HIS A 35 14.99 20.21 -8.31
CA HIS A 35 15.88 21.05 -9.14
C HIS A 35 15.22 21.34 -10.48
N THR A 36 15.11 22.62 -10.88
CA THR A 36 14.41 23.01 -12.11
C THR A 36 15.36 23.64 -13.12
N VAL A 37 15.34 23.14 -14.36
CA VAL A 37 16.18 23.62 -15.46
C VAL A 37 15.36 23.89 -16.72
N SER A 38 15.93 24.69 -17.61
CA SER A 38 15.49 24.80 -19.00
C SER A 38 15.80 23.51 -19.74
N PHE A 39 14.84 23.02 -20.51
CA PHE A 39 14.92 21.71 -21.14
C PHE A 39 14.34 21.74 -22.57
N PRO A 40 14.90 20.99 -23.52
CA PRO A 40 14.31 20.79 -24.85
C PRO A 40 12.91 20.15 -24.78
N LYS A 41 12.13 20.23 -25.86
CA LYS A 41 10.80 19.59 -25.90
C LYS A 41 10.90 18.05 -25.84
N SER A 42 11.97 17.51 -26.41
CA SER A 42 12.34 16.10 -26.39
C SER A 42 13.85 16.02 -26.52
N CYS A 43 14.50 15.23 -25.68
CA CYS A 43 15.91 14.88 -25.86
C CYS A 43 16.22 13.53 -25.20
N SER A 44 17.34 12.95 -25.63
CA SER A 44 18.00 11.88 -24.89
C SER A 44 18.71 12.50 -23.68
N ALA A 45 18.62 11.84 -22.55
CA ALA A 45 19.30 12.21 -21.33
C ALA A 45 19.88 10.96 -20.68
N THR A 46 21.00 11.12 -19.99
CA THR A 46 21.67 10.08 -19.23
C THR A 46 21.56 10.45 -17.75
N LEU A 47 21.03 9.55 -16.94
CA LEU A 47 20.99 9.72 -15.48
C LEU A 47 22.07 8.84 -14.86
N SER A 48 22.88 9.40 -13.97
CA SER A 48 24.01 8.71 -13.33
C SER A 48 24.16 9.09 -11.86
N LEU A 49 24.97 8.34 -11.10
CA LEU A 49 25.31 8.68 -9.71
C LEU A 49 26.25 9.89 -9.64
N GLY A 50 26.00 10.80 -8.70
CA GLY A 50 26.82 11.97 -8.42
C GLY A 50 27.94 11.65 -7.44
N GLY A 51 29.18 11.51 -7.94
CA GLY A 51 30.40 11.30 -7.18
C GLY A 51 31.65 11.52 -8.04
N GLU A 52 32.83 11.60 -7.42
CA GLU A 52 34.11 11.64 -8.16
C GLU A 52 34.28 10.31 -8.93
N LYS A 53 34.16 10.41 -10.26
CA LYS A 53 34.06 9.34 -11.27
C LYS A 53 32.63 8.92 -11.58
N HIS A 54 32.20 9.29 -12.79
CA HIS A 54 31.18 8.56 -13.54
C HIS A 54 31.48 7.06 -13.42
N ILE A 55 30.65 6.34 -12.69
CA ILE A 55 30.70 4.88 -12.68
C ILE A 55 29.81 4.45 -13.85
N ASP A 56 30.41 4.01 -14.96
CA ASP A 56 29.70 3.75 -16.22
C ASP A 56 28.52 2.77 -16.09
N TRP A 57 28.61 1.79 -15.17
CA TRP A 57 27.53 0.82 -14.92
C TRP A 57 26.31 1.40 -14.19
N ALA A 58 26.41 2.60 -13.62
CA ALA A 58 25.32 3.27 -12.91
C ALA A 58 24.65 4.37 -13.76
N SER A 59 24.83 4.33 -15.09
CA SER A 59 24.21 5.27 -16.01
C SER A 59 23.01 4.64 -16.74
N VAL A 60 21.95 5.41 -16.93
CA VAL A 60 20.78 4.97 -17.71
C VAL A 60 20.38 6.03 -18.73
N ASP A 61 20.39 5.62 -19.99
CA ASP A 61 19.88 6.44 -21.08
C ASP A 61 18.36 6.38 -21.14
N MET A 62 17.76 7.55 -21.34
CA MET A 62 16.32 7.67 -21.42
C MET A 62 15.89 8.73 -22.43
N THR A 63 14.76 8.48 -23.08
CA THR A 63 14.12 9.48 -23.93
C THR A 63 13.06 10.24 -23.14
N ILE A 64 13.32 11.52 -22.88
CA ILE A 64 12.38 12.39 -22.20
C ILE A 64 11.50 13.05 -23.25
N SER A 65 10.29 12.54 -23.43
CA SER A 65 9.29 13.10 -24.34
C SER A 65 8.02 13.52 -23.58
N GLY A 66 7.26 14.45 -24.15
CA GLY A 66 5.99 14.91 -23.56
C GLY A 66 5.00 13.78 -23.28
N THR A 67 4.07 14.00 -22.35
CA THR A 67 2.93 13.12 -22.14
C THR A 67 1.79 13.50 -23.09
N ARG A 68 1.29 12.55 -23.90
CA ARG A 68 0.06 12.73 -24.69
C ARG A 68 -1.12 12.41 -23.78
N GLY A 69 -1.89 13.41 -23.35
CA GLY A 69 -3.10 13.24 -22.53
C GLY A 69 -2.88 12.80 -21.07
N ARG A 70 -1.87 11.98 -20.77
CA ARG A 70 -1.59 11.47 -19.41
C ARG A 70 -0.94 12.51 -18.50
N SER A 71 -1.34 12.55 -17.22
CA SER A 71 -0.70 13.39 -16.19
C SER A 71 0.70 12.88 -15.84
N CYS A 72 0.93 11.57 -15.83
CA CYS A 72 2.24 10.97 -15.61
C CYS A 72 2.44 9.66 -16.41
N LYS A 73 3.68 9.34 -16.76
CA LYS A 73 4.07 8.08 -17.42
C LYS A 73 5.38 7.56 -16.83
N SER A 74 5.54 6.24 -16.76
CA SER A 74 6.86 5.64 -16.55
C SER A 74 7.74 5.91 -17.77
N VAL A 75 9.03 6.08 -17.51
CA VAL A 75 10.09 6.15 -18.51
C VAL A 75 10.70 4.76 -18.60
N ALA A 76 10.84 4.25 -19.83
CA ALA A 76 11.48 2.96 -20.04
C ALA A 76 12.94 3.05 -19.59
N VAL A 77 13.34 2.15 -18.70
CA VAL A 77 14.70 1.95 -18.21
C VAL A 77 14.97 0.45 -18.21
N PRO A 78 16.23 0.00 -18.30
CA PRO A 78 16.59 -1.41 -18.22
C PRO A 78 16.01 -2.12 -16.98
N GLU A 79 15.85 -3.44 -17.04
CA GLU A 79 15.28 -4.22 -15.93
C GLU A 79 16.20 -4.28 -14.70
N ASP A 80 17.51 -4.19 -14.92
CA ASP A 80 18.56 -4.11 -13.90
C ASP A 80 18.78 -2.69 -13.37
N CYS A 81 18.12 -1.68 -13.96
CA CYS A 81 18.25 -0.30 -13.50
C CYS A 81 17.81 -0.14 -12.04
N LEU A 82 18.70 0.42 -11.22
CA LEU A 82 18.49 0.68 -9.80
C LEU A 82 17.32 1.62 -9.51
N TRP A 83 16.80 2.31 -10.53
CA TRP A 83 15.75 3.30 -10.37
C TRP A 83 14.51 2.99 -11.18
N ARG A 84 13.38 3.52 -10.71
CA ARG A 84 12.18 3.73 -11.50
C ARG A 84 12.07 5.22 -11.79
N VAL A 85 11.84 5.53 -13.06
CA VAL A 85 11.78 6.91 -13.52
C VAL A 85 10.39 7.20 -14.06
N TYR A 86 9.80 8.31 -13.61
CA TYR A 86 8.50 8.78 -14.06
C TYR A 86 8.61 10.19 -14.59
N ILE A 87 7.89 10.51 -15.66
CA ILE A 87 7.72 11.88 -16.12
C ILE A 87 6.26 12.31 -16.04
N CYS A 88 6.02 13.35 -15.26
CA CYS A 88 4.71 13.94 -15.07
C CYS A 88 4.61 15.33 -15.74
N LYS A 89 3.43 15.63 -16.28
CA LYS A 89 3.07 16.95 -16.81
C LYS A 89 2.55 17.82 -15.67
N VAL A 90 3.25 18.93 -15.42
CA VAL A 90 2.83 19.96 -14.46
C VAL A 90 2.05 21.06 -15.19
N ALA A 91 2.56 21.54 -16.32
CA ALA A 91 1.90 22.55 -17.16
C ALA A 91 2.23 22.33 -18.64
N LYS A 92 1.69 23.15 -19.57
CA LYS A 92 1.92 23.01 -21.02
C LYS A 92 3.42 22.87 -21.37
N LYS A 93 4.27 23.70 -20.75
CA LYS A 93 5.73 23.74 -20.94
C LYS A 93 6.53 23.31 -19.70
N HIS A 94 5.91 22.64 -18.72
CA HIS A 94 6.60 22.21 -17.49
C HIS A 94 6.39 20.72 -17.23
N ARG A 95 7.48 20.00 -17.03
CA ARG A 95 7.53 18.57 -16.72
C ARG A 95 8.25 18.35 -15.40
N LYS A 96 7.89 17.27 -14.70
CA LYS A 96 8.57 16.78 -13.50
C LYS A 96 9.13 15.40 -13.80
N LEU A 97 10.44 15.20 -13.67
CA LEU A 97 11.08 13.89 -13.71
C LEU A 97 11.23 13.42 -12.26
N ILE A 98 10.65 12.28 -11.92
CA ILE A 98 10.68 11.70 -10.58
C ILE A 98 11.53 10.43 -10.67
N VAL A 99 12.60 10.38 -9.88
CA VAL A 99 13.48 9.21 -9.78
C VAL A 99 13.27 8.59 -8.41
N ILE A 100 12.97 7.30 -8.37
CA ILE A 100 12.68 6.55 -7.15
C ILE A 100 13.56 5.30 -7.15
N PRO A 101 14.14 4.87 -6.02
CA PRO A 101 14.87 3.61 -5.96
C PRO A 101 13.95 2.43 -6.30
N ARG A 102 14.47 1.47 -7.08
CA ARG A 102 13.82 0.20 -7.36
C ARG A 102 13.98 -0.68 -6.12
N ARG A 103 12.87 -0.96 -5.43
CA ARG A 103 12.85 -1.84 -4.26
C ARG A 103 12.57 -3.29 -4.66
N ASN A 104 13.17 -4.22 -3.94
CA ASN A 104 12.81 -5.63 -4.01
C ASN A 104 11.47 -5.83 -3.28
N LEU A 105 10.35 -5.75 -4.01
CA LEU A 105 8.99 -5.78 -3.45
C LEU A 105 8.67 -7.06 -2.64
N PRO A 106 9.14 -8.26 -3.03
CA PRO A 106 8.99 -9.46 -2.22
C PRO A 106 9.65 -9.41 -0.84
N SER A 107 10.66 -8.55 -0.61
CA SER A 107 11.46 -8.53 0.62
C SER A 107 11.83 -7.11 1.09
N PHE A 108 10.96 -6.12 0.87
CA PHE A 108 11.33 -4.71 1.09
C PHE A 108 11.50 -4.35 2.58
N LEU A 109 10.86 -5.07 3.51
CA LEU A 109 11.03 -4.85 4.95
C LEU A 109 12.35 -5.43 5.47
N SER A 110 13.01 -6.29 4.70
CA SER A 110 14.35 -6.79 5.05
C SER A 110 15.38 -5.64 5.20
N ALA A 111 15.25 -4.55 4.46
CA ALA A 111 16.15 -3.40 4.57
C ALA A 111 15.90 -2.53 5.83
N VAL A 112 14.76 -2.70 6.50
CA VAL A 112 14.40 -1.90 7.68
C VAL A 112 15.01 -2.53 8.94
N PRO A 113 15.59 -1.78 9.89
CA PRO A 113 16.12 -2.34 11.13
C PRO A 113 15.06 -2.97 12.05
N ASP A 114 15.46 -3.99 12.81
CA ASP A 114 14.55 -4.77 13.68
C ASP A 114 13.93 -3.96 14.82
N ASN A 115 14.62 -2.92 15.30
CA ASN A 115 14.16 -2.07 16.39
C ASN A 115 13.14 -1.00 15.97
N ARG A 116 12.82 -0.88 14.67
CA ARG A 116 11.77 0.03 14.21
C ARG A 116 10.41 -0.51 14.62
N LEU A 117 9.51 0.36 15.07
CA LEU A 117 8.12 -0.01 15.30
C LEU A 117 7.44 -0.32 13.97
N LEU A 118 6.50 -1.25 13.98
CA LEU A 118 5.72 -1.58 12.77
C LEU A 118 4.94 -0.36 12.25
N SER A 119 4.51 0.55 13.14
CA SER A 119 3.86 1.82 12.80
C SER A 119 4.77 2.82 12.07
N ASP A 120 6.09 2.63 12.11
CA ASP A 120 7.03 3.45 11.33
C ASP A 120 7.16 2.97 9.88
N CYS A 121 6.63 1.78 9.58
CA CYS A 121 6.69 1.17 8.25
C CYS A 121 5.41 1.49 7.47
N LEU A 122 5.56 1.90 6.20
CA LEU A 122 4.43 1.95 5.28
C LEU A 122 4.17 0.54 4.75
N LEU A 123 3.03 -0.03 5.12
CA LEU A 123 2.58 -1.35 4.68
C LEU A 123 1.47 -1.21 3.64
N PRO A 124 1.74 -1.48 2.35
CA PRO A 124 0.69 -1.54 1.34
C PRO A 124 -0.30 -2.66 1.65
N GLY A 125 -1.60 -2.39 1.46
CA GLY A 125 -2.66 -3.35 1.72
C GLY A 125 -3.66 -3.48 0.58
N THR A 126 -4.40 -4.59 0.59
CA THR A 126 -5.54 -4.81 -0.31
C THR A 126 -6.85 -4.87 0.48
N HIS A 127 -7.82 -4.05 0.07
CA HIS A 127 -9.19 -4.11 0.59
C HIS A 127 -9.88 -5.38 0.08
N ASP A 128 -10.51 -6.11 0.99
CA ASP A 128 -11.15 -7.40 0.74
C ASP A 128 -10.28 -8.28 -0.16
N THR A 129 -9.13 -8.67 0.36
CA THR A 129 -7.98 -9.25 -0.35
C THR A 129 -8.35 -10.42 -1.26
N MET A 130 -9.38 -11.19 -0.88
CA MET A 130 -9.82 -12.38 -1.60
C MET A 130 -11.02 -12.11 -2.52
N ALA A 131 -11.49 -10.87 -2.64
CA ALA A 131 -12.68 -10.51 -3.39
C ALA A 131 -12.47 -10.49 -4.91
N PHE A 132 -12.33 -11.68 -5.49
CA PHE A 132 -12.08 -11.91 -6.91
C PHE A 132 -13.36 -12.02 -7.76
N TYR A 133 -14.52 -12.20 -7.14
CA TYR A 133 -15.80 -12.48 -7.80
C TYR A 133 -16.89 -11.47 -7.44
N GLY A 134 -17.97 -11.47 -8.23
CA GLY A 134 -19.13 -10.60 -8.01
C GLY A 134 -19.02 -9.24 -8.72
N TRP A 135 -18.34 -9.20 -9.87
CA TRP A 135 -18.32 -8.01 -10.73
C TRP A 135 -19.74 -7.53 -11.08
N PRO A 136 -20.00 -6.21 -11.11
CA PRO A 136 -19.08 -5.11 -10.81
C PRO A 136 -19.05 -4.72 -9.32
N PHE A 137 -19.92 -5.29 -8.49
CA PHE A 137 -20.20 -4.77 -7.15
C PHE A 137 -19.22 -5.25 -6.07
N SER A 138 -18.92 -6.55 -6.08
CA SER A 138 -18.15 -7.20 -5.02
C SER A 138 -16.72 -7.53 -5.44
N GLN A 139 -16.33 -7.34 -6.70
CA GLN A 139 -14.95 -7.61 -7.11
C GLN A 139 -14.03 -6.45 -6.76
N CYS A 140 -13.15 -6.62 -5.76
CA CYS A 140 -12.14 -5.62 -5.37
C CYS A 140 -10.75 -5.96 -5.91
N GLN A 141 -10.47 -7.25 -6.18
CA GLN A 141 -9.18 -7.74 -6.66
C GLN A 141 -9.35 -8.53 -7.97
N SER A 142 -8.27 -8.64 -8.75
CA SER A 142 -8.26 -9.43 -9.98
C SER A 142 -7.88 -10.89 -9.71
N ILE A 143 -8.49 -11.84 -10.42
CA ILE A 143 -8.05 -13.25 -10.43
C ILE A 143 -6.61 -13.38 -10.96
N SER A 144 -6.14 -12.41 -11.77
CA SER A 144 -4.75 -12.35 -12.23
C SER A 144 -3.75 -11.86 -11.18
N THR A 145 -4.25 -11.43 -10.01
CA THR A 145 -3.43 -11.05 -8.84
C THR A 145 -3.83 -11.89 -7.64
N PRO A 146 -3.63 -13.23 -7.70
CA PRO A 146 -3.82 -14.11 -6.56
C PRO A 146 -2.88 -13.73 -5.40
N LEU A 147 -3.11 -14.31 -4.22
CA LEU A 147 -2.47 -13.88 -2.98
C LEU A 147 -0.92 -13.95 -3.04
N ASP A 148 -0.35 -14.96 -3.68
CA ASP A 148 1.09 -15.07 -3.93
C ASP A 148 1.62 -13.90 -4.77
N VAL A 149 0.91 -13.53 -5.85
CA VAL A 149 1.26 -12.37 -6.69
C VAL A 149 1.12 -11.05 -5.92
N GLN A 150 0.13 -10.94 -5.03
CA GLN A 150 0.01 -9.78 -4.13
C GLN A 150 1.24 -9.66 -3.21
N PHE A 151 1.73 -10.77 -2.65
CA PHE A 151 2.96 -10.76 -1.84
C PHE A 151 4.19 -10.37 -2.65
N GLN A 152 4.34 -10.91 -3.86
CA GLN A 152 5.44 -10.53 -4.77
C GLN A 152 5.37 -9.05 -5.19
N SER A 153 4.17 -8.46 -5.15
CA SER A 153 3.93 -7.04 -5.44
C SER A 153 4.12 -6.11 -4.22
N GLY A 154 4.48 -6.66 -3.06
CA GLY A 154 4.78 -5.88 -1.84
C GLY A 154 3.58 -5.64 -0.91
N ILE A 155 2.47 -6.35 -1.10
CA ILE A 155 1.32 -6.28 -0.17
C ILE A 155 1.69 -6.96 1.15
N ARG A 156 1.44 -6.27 2.28
CA ARG A 156 1.68 -6.74 3.65
C ARG A 156 0.53 -6.51 4.62
N LEU A 157 -0.53 -5.79 4.21
CA LEU A 157 -1.77 -5.67 4.96
C LEU A 157 -2.91 -6.37 4.19
N LEU A 158 -3.48 -7.42 4.78
CA LEU A 158 -4.57 -8.19 4.18
C LEU A 158 -5.88 -7.86 4.89
N ASP A 159 -6.94 -7.55 4.16
CA ASP A 159 -8.31 -7.46 4.68
C ASP A 159 -9.07 -8.73 4.31
N ILE A 160 -9.13 -9.68 5.25
CA ILE A 160 -9.73 -11.00 5.10
C ILE A 160 -11.12 -10.99 5.72
N ARG A 161 -12.14 -11.12 4.89
CA ARG A 161 -13.54 -11.14 5.31
C ARG A 161 -14.10 -12.54 5.20
N LEU A 162 -14.61 -13.08 6.31
CA LEU A 162 -14.97 -14.49 6.41
C LEU A 162 -16.42 -14.68 6.87
N THR A 163 -17.00 -15.80 6.44
CA THR A 163 -18.31 -16.28 6.88
C THR A 163 -18.20 -17.77 7.25
N PRO A 164 -18.80 -18.23 8.36
CA PRO A 164 -18.89 -19.64 8.67
C PRO A 164 -19.83 -20.37 7.70
N VAL A 165 -19.32 -21.40 7.03
CA VAL A 165 -20.07 -22.28 6.14
C VAL A 165 -19.78 -23.72 6.54
N LYS A 166 -20.81 -24.45 7.00
CA LYS A 166 -20.70 -25.86 7.41
C LYS A 166 -19.55 -26.14 8.39
N GLY A 167 -19.35 -25.24 9.36
CA GLY A 167 -18.33 -25.38 10.41
C GLY A 167 -16.91 -24.97 9.99
N ARG A 168 -16.73 -24.35 8.81
CA ARG A 168 -15.45 -23.84 8.31
C ARG A 168 -15.58 -22.38 7.90
N LEU A 169 -14.48 -21.65 7.89
CA LEU A 169 -14.44 -20.25 7.47
C LEU A 169 -14.12 -20.14 5.98
N ILE A 170 -14.98 -19.43 5.26
CA ILE A 170 -14.83 -19.18 3.81
C ILE A 170 -14.80 -17.67 3.58
N SER A 171 -13.99 -17.22 2.63
CA SER A 171 -13.95 -15.81 2.20
C SER A 171 -15.25 -15.34 1.54
N TYR A 172 -15.69 -14.14 1.89
CA TYR A 172 -16.94 -13.52 1.45
C TYR A 172 -16.80 -12.01 1.29
N HIS A 173 -17.59 -11.44 0.39
CA HIS A 173 -17.82 -9.98 0.29
C HIS A 173 -19.32 -9.71 0.25
N GLY A 174 -19.86 -9.15 1.33
CA GLY A 174 -21.30 -9.11 1.57
C GLY A 174 -21.91 -10.51 1.48
N ALA A 175 -22.94 -10.64 0.63
CA ALA A 175 -23.60 -11.91 0.38
C ALA A 175 -22.86 -12.84 -0.60
N TYR A 176 -21.78 -12.40 -1.24
CA TYR A 176 -21.14 -13.12 -2.33
C TYR A 176 -19.93 -13.95 -1.87
N PRO A 177 -19.93 -15.29 -2.09
CA PRO A 177 -18.80 -16.14 -1.75
C PRO A 177 -17.61 -15.87 -2.67
N GLN A 178 -16.42 -15.75 -2.05
CA GLN A 178 -15.16 -15.58 -2.76
C GLN A 178 -14.39 -16.90 -2.94
N LYS A 179 -15.03 -18.01 -2.56
CA LYS A 179 -14.65 -19.40 -2.85
C LYS A 179 -13.29 -19.85 -2.30
N THR A 180 -12.64 -19.05 -1.44
CA THR A 180 -11.37 -19.46 -0.82
C THR A 180 -11.57 -19.75 0.67
N PRO A 181 -11.36 -21.00 1.13
CA PRO A 181 -11.32 -21.34 2.55
C PRO A 181 -10.21 -20.60 3.31
N PHE A 182 -10.42 -20.33 4.59
CA PHE A 182 -9.43 -19.64 5.42
C PHE A 182 -8.13 -20.45 5.57
N GLN A 183 -8.21 -21.77 5.68
CA GLN A 183 -7.02 -22.64 5.68
C GLN A 183 -6.11 -22.43 4.46
N ASP A 184 -6.68 -22.24 3.26
CA ASP A 184 -5.88 -22.06 2.04
C ASP A 184 -5.15 -20.70 2.05
N ILE A 185 -5.77 -19.69 2.67
CA ILE A 185 -5.15 -18.39 2.93
C ILE A 185 -3.98 -18.56 3.91
N LEU A 186 -4.18 -19.31 5.01
CA LEU A 186 -3.13 -19.58 6.00
C LEU A 186 -1.94 -20.32 5.38
N VAL A 187 -2.19 -21.31 4.53
CA VAL A 187 -1.13 -22.02 3.78
C VAL A 187 -0.34 -21.05 2.91
N SER A 188 -1.02 -20.18 2.16
CA SER A 188 -0.36 -19.20 1.29
C SER A 188 0.51 -18.20 2.08
N VAL A 189 -0.01 -17.72 3.21
CA VAL A 189 0.70 -16.82 4.13
C VAL A 189 1.92 -17.50 4.74
N HIS A 190 1.75 -18.72 5.26
CA HIS A 190 2.84 -19.50 5.84
C HIS A 190 3.94 -19.78 4.82
N ASN A 191 3.58 -20.17 3.60
CA ASN A 191 4.55 -20.42 2.52
C ASN A 191 5.35 -19.16 2.17
N PHE A 192 4.70 -18.00 2.13
CA PHE A 192 5.39 -16.74 1.89
C PHE A 192 6.34 -16.40 3.04
N LEU A 193 5.85 -16.38 4.28
CA LEU A 193 6.65 -16.03 5.47
C LEU A 193 7.76 -17.04 5.75
N SER A 194 7.65 -18.28 5.30
CA SER A 194 8.71 -19.29 5.41
C SER A 194 9.69 -19.29 4.23
N SER A 195 9.41 -18.53 3.16
CA SER A 195 10.28 -18.46 2.00
C SER A 195 11.55 -17.64 2.27
N PRO A 196 12.64 -17.86 1.51
CA PRO A 196 13.85 -17.03 1.62
C PRO A 196 13.59 -15.53 1.48
N ALA A 197 12.65 -15.14 0.60
CA ALA A 197 12.29 -13.74 0.41
C ALA A 197 11.41 -13.18 1.55
N GLY A 198 10.46 -13.97 2.06
CA GLY A 198 9.46 -13.53 3.03
C GLY A 198 9.82 -13.74 4.50
N SER A 199 10.86 -14.51 4.82
CA SER A 199 11.28 -14.79 6.21
C SER A 199 11.67 -13.55 7.02
N ARG A 200 12.05 -12.47 6.35
CA ARG A 200 12.31 -11.16 6.98
C ARG A 200 11.16 -10.17 6.82
N GLU A 201 10.04 -10.60 6.29
CA GLU A 201 8.83 -9.79 6.15
C GLU A 201 7.86 -10.08 7.30
N THR A 202 6.78 -9.32 7.39
CA THR A 202 5.67 -9.56 8.31
C THR A 202 4.37 -9.22 7.59
N ILE A 203 3.26 -9.83 8.01
CA ILE A 203 1.93 -9.53 7.48
C ILE A 203 1.07 -8.99 8.62
N VAL A 204 0.31 -7.93 8.38
CA VAL A 204 -0.83 -7.56 9.21
C VAL A 204 -2.07 -8.16 8.56
N MET A 205 -2.82 -8.98 9.29
CA MET A 205 -4.05 -9.57 8.77
C MET A 205 -5.25 -9.02 9.53
N SER A 206 -6.00 -8.12 8.88
CA SER A 206 -7.34 -7.74 9.28
C SER A 206 -8.27 -8.93 9.04
N ILE A 207 -8.91 -9.45 10.08
CA ILE A 207 -9.97 -10.45 9.97
C ILE A 207 -11.28 -9.78 10.37
N LYS A 208 -12.26 -9.82 9.48
CA LYS A 208 -13.61 -9.31 9.73
C LYS A 208 -14.66 -10.40 9.54
N GLN A 209 -15.63 -10.42 10.44
CA GLN A 209 -16.84 -11.20 10.27
C GLN A 209 -17.77 -10.55 9.23
N GLU A 210 -18.09 -11.28 8.17
CA GLU A 210 -18.93 -10.77 7.09
C GLU A 210 -20.42 -11.07 7.31
N ALA A 211 -20.75 -12.25 7.85
CA ALA A 211 -22.10 -12.61 8.25
C ALA A 211 -22.20 -12.87 9.77
N PRO A 212 -23.28 -12.42 10.44
CA PRO A 212 -23.49 -12.66 11.87
C PRO A 212 -23.48 -14.16 12.23
N SER A 213 -22.78 -14.48 13.31
CA SER A 213 -22.60 -15.84 13.82
C SER A 213 -21.93 -15.79 15.19
N SER A 214 -22.50 -16.49 16.18
CA SER A 214 -21.91 -16.62 17.52
C SER A 214 -20.66 -17.49 17.55
N ARG A 215 -20.46 -18.36 16.55
CA ARG A 215 -19.31 -19.29 16.49
C ARG A 215 -18.10 -18.71 15.76
N PHE A 216 -18.21 -17.52 15.18
CA PHE A 216 -17.17 -16.96 14.32
C PHE A 216 -15.83 -16.80 15.06
N SER A 217 -15.84 -16.17 16.24
CA SER A 217 -14.63 -15.93 17.02
C SER A 217 -13.89 -17.23 17.36
N GLN A 218 -14.64 -18.23 17.85
CA GLN A 218 -14.10 -19.55 18.15
C GLN A 218 -13.55 -20.25 16.89
N LEU A 219 -14.26 -20.19 15.76
CA LEU A 219 -13.78 -20.78 14.52
C LEU A 219 -12.50 -20.11 14.01
N VAL A 220 -12.34 -18.78 14.16
CA VAL A 220 -11.09 -18.10 13.78
C VAL A 220 -9.94 -18.59 14.65
N HIS A 221 -10.16 -18.67 15.97
CA HIS A 221 -9.21 -19.20 16.93
C HIS A 221 -8.78 -20.64 16.56
N ASP A 222 -9.75 -21.53 16.35
CA ASP A 222 -9.51 -22.94 16.06
C ASP A 222 -8.80 -23.12 14.71
N GLU A 223 -9.25 -22.40 13.67
CA GLU A 223 -8.64 -22.49 12.34
C GLU A 223 -7.21 -21.92 12.30
N ILE A 224 -6.89 -20.90 13.10
CA ILE A 224 -5.51 -20.44 13.29
C ILE A 224 -4.68 -21.52 14.00
N ALA A 225 -5.22 -22.14 15.07
CA ALA A 225 -4.49 -23.14 15.84
C ALA A 225 -4.18 -24.41 15.04
N THR A 226 -5.10 -24.87 14.20
CA THR A 226 -4.92 -26.06 13.37
C THR A 226 -4.31 -25.79 12.00
N GLY A 227 -4.16 -24.52 11.62
CA GLY A 227 -3.69 -24.12 10.30
C GLY A 227 -2.17 -24.13 10.14
N ALA A 228 -1.72 -23.90 8.91
CA ALA A 228 -0.29 -23.81 8.60
C ALA A 228 0.39 -22.72 9.44
N GLY A 229 1.56 -23.05 10.02
CA GLY A 229 2.28 -22.19 10.97
C GLY A 229 1.73 -22.19 12.39
N GLY A 230 0.50 -22.68 12.60
CA GLY A 230 -0.17 -22.71 13.91
C GLY A 230 -0.21 -21.34 14.59
N ARG A 231 -0.29 -21.35 15.92
CA ARG A 231 -0.29 -20.12 16.73
C ARG A 231 1.07 -19.41 16.76
N ASP A 232 2.17 -20.14 16.55
CA ASP A 232 3.53 -19.58 16.62
C ASP A 232 3.84 -18.60 15.49
N MET A 233 3.14 -18.74 14.35
CA MET A 233 3.20 -17.79 13.25
C MET A 233 2.51 -16.45 13.59
N TRP A 234 1.78 -16.35 14.70
CA TRP A 234 0.97 -15.16 15.00
C TRP A 234 1.53 -14.33 16.15
N PHE A 235 1.28 -13.03 16.06
CA PHE A 235 1.46 -12.07 17.12
C PHE A 235 0.08 -11.58 17.56
N PHE A 236 -0.28 -11.88 18.81
CA PHE A 236 -1.61 -11.69 19.38
C PHE A 236 -1.70 -10.57 20.41
N GLU A 237 -0.57 -10.00 20.85
CA GLU A 237 -0.60 -8.98 21.89
C GLU A 237 -1.25 -7.69 21.37
N SER A 238 -2.08 -7.05 22.20
CA SER A 238 -2.74 -5.80 21.86
C SER A 238 -1.80 -4.59 22.00
N ARG A 239 -0.78 -4.54 21.15
CA ARG A 239 0.16 -3.42 21.03
C ARG A 239 0.76 -3.38 19.63
N ILE A 240 1.47 -2.32 19.31
CA ILE A 240 2.26 -2.25 18.08
C ILE A 240 3.66 -2.84 18.34
N PRO A 241 4.02 -3.94 17.67
CA PRO A 241 5.32 -4.57 17.86
C PRO A 241 6.43 -3.82 17.11
N THR A 242 7.66 -4.07 17.52
CA THR A 242 8.83 -3.81 16.67
C THR A 242 8.86 -4.80 15.51
N LEU A 243 9.49 -4.42 14.40
CA LEU A 243 9.58 -5.26 13.22
C LEU A 243 10.30 -6.58 13.52
N GLY A 244 11.33 -6.56 14.37
CA GLY A 244 12.09 -7.75 14.78
C GLY A 244 11.24 -8.82 15.48
N GLU A 245 10.26 -8.41 16.30
CA GLU A 245 9.36 -9.33 17.02
C GLU A 245 8.43 -10.13 16.09
N VAL A 246 8.18 -9.58 14.89
CA VAL A 246 7.14 -10.07 13.98
C VAL A 246 7.65 -10.47 12.60
N ARG A 247 8.98 -10.49 12.38
CA ARG A 247 9.53 -11.10 11.16
C ARG A 247 9.15 -12.58 11.11
N GLY A 248 8.68 -13.01 9.94
CA GLY A 248 8.14 -14.36 9.72
C GLY A 248 6.79 -14.61 10.39
N LYS A 249 6.14 -13.56 10.95
CA LYS A 249 4.86 -13.67 11.66
C LYS A 249 3.76 -12.82 11.06
N VAL A 250 2.54 -13.13 11.48
CA VAL A 250 1.31 -12.38 11.20
C VAL A 250 0.88 -11.61 12.44
N VAL A 251 0.76 -10.29 12.34
CA VAL A 251 0.12 -9.46 13.36
C VAL A 251 -1.39 -9.53 13.16
N LEU A 252 -2.11 -10.01 14.17
CA LEU A 252 -3.57 -10.06 14.13
C LEU A 252 -4.14 -8.63 14.24
N PHE A 253 -5.00 -8.27 13.30
CA PHE A 253 -5.91 -7.14 13.40
C PHE A 253 -7.34 -7.70 13.42
N SER A 254 -7.98 -7.73 14.58
CA SER A 254 -9.28 -8.38 14.74
C SER A 254 -10.42 -7.36 14.67
N ARG A 255 -11.32 -7.53 13.70
CA ARG A 255 -12.59 -6.78 13.56
C ARG A 255 -13.79 -7.71 13.85
N PHE A 256 -13.64 -8.53 14.88
CA PHE A 256 -14.62 -9.53 15.31
C PHE A 256 -14.43 -9.88 16.80
N GLY A 257 -15.44 -10.49 17.40
CA GLY A 257 -15.36 -11.04 18.76
C GLY A 257 -15.30 -9.98 19.85
N ASN A 258 -15.30 -10.46 21.10
CA ASN A 258 -15.29 -9.66 22.33
C ASN A 258 -14.24 -10.16 23.34
N GLY A 259 -13.29 -10.99 22.89
CA GLY A 259 -12.27 -11.62 23.73
C GLY A 259 -12.67 -12.98 24.32
N GLU A 260 -13.93 -13.39 24.25
CA GLU A 260 -14.36 -14.68 24.80
C GLU A 260 -13.68 -15.85 24.04
N GLY A 261 -13.07 -16.76 24.78
CA GLY A 261 -12.35 -17.92 24.25
C GLY A 261 -10.91 -17.66 23.82
N TRP A 262 -10.40 -16.43 23.94
CA TRP A 262 -9.02 -16.07 23.60
C TRP A 262 -8.14 -15.94 24.85
N GLU A 263 -6.89 -16.39 24.76
CA GLU A 263 -5.93 -16.24 25.85
C GLU A 263 -5.61 -14.75 26.06
N GLY A 264 -5.83 -14.24 27.28
CA GLY A 264 -5.70 -12.80 27.55
C GLY A 264 -6.93 -11.97 27.13
N GLY A 265 -8.02 -12.61 26.71
CA GLY A 265 -9.25 -11.93 26.33
C GLY A 265 -9.03 -10.99 25.15
N LEU A 266 -9.54 -9.76 25.24
CA LEU A 266 -9.30 -8.72 24.23
C LEU A 266 -7.80 -8.42 24.00
N ASN A 267 -6.95 -8.58 25.03
CA ASN A 267 -5.51 -8.35 24.89
C ASN A 267 -4.78 -9.44 24.08
N GLY A 268 -5.44 -10.57 23.82
CA GLY A 268 -4.95 -11.65 22.96
C GLY A 268 -5.54 -11.62 21.55
N MET A 269 -6.24 -10.56 21.17
CA MET A 269 -6.84 -10.42 19.84
C MET A 269 -6.08 -9.42 18.95
N GLY A 270 -4.83 -9.11 19.30
CA GLY A 270 -3.96 -8.20 18.55
C GLY A 270 -4.50 -6.76 18.53
N ILE A 271 -4.39 -6.13 17.36
CA ILE A 271 -4.94 -4.80 17.11
C ILE A 271 -6.47 -4.95 17.06
N HIS A 272 -7.19 -4.52 18.10
CA HIS A 272 -8.63 -4.74 18.23
C HIS A 272 -9.39 -3.43 18.52
N PRO A 273 -10.07 -2.82 17.53
CA PRO A 273 -10.90 -1.65 17.76
C PRO A 273 -12.17 -2.02 18.52
N THR A 274 -12.44 -1.32 19.62
CA THR A 274 -13.71 -1.44 20.36
C THR A 274 -14.85 -0.69 19.68
N TYR A 275 -14.53 0.14 18.68
CA TYR A 275 -15.49 0.98 17.95
C TYR A 275 -15.03 1.18 16.51
N TRP A 276 -15.95 0.97 15.55
CA TRP A 276 -15.73 1.20 14.13
C TRP A 276 -16.98 1.87 13.54
N PRO A 277 -17.03 3.22 13.48
CA PRO A 277 -18.19 3.93 12.98
C PRO A 277 -18.44 3.59 11.50
N ASP A 278 -19.71 3.51 11.14
CA ASP A 278 -20.09 3.14 9.79
C ASP A 278 -19.84 4.29 8.80
N SER A 279 -18.91 4.07 7.86
CA SER A 279 -18.58 5.00 6.78
C SER A 279 -18.37 6.47 7.21
N GLU A 280 -17.73 6.69 8.36
CA GLU A 280 -17.44 8.03 8.89
C GLU A 280 -16.50 8.82 7.95
N LYS A 281 -17.00 9.96 7.46
CA LYS A 281 -16.30 10.77 6.44
C LYS A 281 -15.01 11.39 6.99
N GLY A 282 -15.06 11.92 8.22
CA GLY A 282 -13.93 12.62 8.84
C GLY A 282 -12.79 11.70 9.29
N GLY A 283 -12.99 10.37 9.23
CA GLY A 283 -12.17 9.43 9.97
C GLY A 283 -12.45 9.48 11.47
N PHE A 284 -11.80 8.59 12.22
CA PHE A 284 -12.00 8.44 13.65
C PHE A 284 -10.70 7.99 14.33
N THR A 285 -10.66 8.10 15.65
CA THR A 285 -9.50 7.73 16.47
C THR A 285 -9.95 6.79 17.58
N TRP A 286 -9.11 5.81 17.90
CA TRP A 286 -9.34 4.84 18.96
C TRP A 286 -8.01 4.40 19.57
N MET A 287 -8.05 3.73 20.73
CA MET A 287 -6.84 3.30 21.44
C MET A 287 -6.60 1.81 21.23
N CYS A 288 -5.39 1.45 20.82
CA CYS A 288 -4.85 0.09 20.95
C CYS A 288 -3.87 0.14 22.13
N ASN A 289 -4.38 -0.11 23.34
CA ASN A 289 -3.69 0.12 24.60
C ASN A 289 -3.07 1.53 24.69
N ASP A 290 -1.75 1.65 24.59
CA ASP A 290 -0.99 2.90 24.67
C ASP A 290 -0.80 3.60 23.32
N THR A 291 -1.22 2.97 22.22
CA THR A 291 -1.11 3.50 20.86
C THR A 291 -2.41 4.15 20.41
N VAL A 292 -2.31 5.41 19.96
CA VAL A 292 -3.41 6.12 19.30
C VAL A 292 -3.51 5.64 17.85
N VAL A 293 -4.61 4.99 17.49
CA VAL A 293 -4.88 4.56 16.12
C VAL A 293 -5.79 5.57 15.43
N ARG A 294 -5.32 6.14 14.32
CA ARG A 294 -6.11 7.06 13.48
C ARG A 294 -6.58 6.29 12.26
N THR A 295 -7.87 6.31 11.98
CA THR A 295 -8.45 5.51 10.90
C THR A 295 -9.30 6.35 9.96
N ASN A 296 -9.13 6.18 8.65
CA ASN A 296 -10.12 6.63 7.65
C ASN A 296 -10.70 5.43 6.92
N ASP A 297 -12.01 5.23 7.05
CA ASP A 297 -12.78 4.20 6.35
C ASP A 297 -14.09 4.79 5.79
N TRP A 298 -14.02 5.96 5.16
CA TRP A 298 -15.15 6.52 4.42
C TRP A 298 -15.38 5.72 3.13
N TYR A 299 -16.02 4.57 3.24
CA TYR A 299 -16.17 3.65 2.11
C TYR A 299 -17.43 3.93 1.28
N HIS A 300 -18.47 4.55 1.86
CA HIS A 300 -19.69 4.91 1.13
C HIS A 300 -19.62 6.35 0.59
N ILE A 301 -19.08 6.50 -0.62
CA ILE A 301 -18.98 7.81 -1.30
C ILE A 301 -20.22 8.08 -2.16
N PRO A 302 -20.74 9.32 -2.24
CA PRO A 302 -21.95 9.61 -3.02
C PRO A 302 -21.83 9.23 -4.50
N THR A 303 -20.71 9.58 -5.13
CA THR A 303 -20.42 9.32 -6.54
C THR A 303 -18.92 9.28 -6.80
N PHE A 304 -18.51 8.87 -8.00
CA PHE A 304 -17.12 8.94 -8.43
C PHE A 304 -16.51 10.36 -8.41
N LEU A 305 -17.33 11.43 -8.40
CA LEU A 305 -16.83 12.80 -8.25
C LEU A 305 -16.24 13.07 -6.87
N SER A 306 -16.52 12.20 -5.90
CA SER A 306 -15.99 12.28 -4.53
C SER A 306 -14.60 11.65 -4.39
N ILE A 307 -14.05 11.00 -5.43
CA ILE A 307 -12.73 10.36 -5.40
C ILE A 307 -11.64 11.33 -4.91
N PRO A 308 -11.52 12.58 -5.42
CA PRO A 308 -10.50 13.51 -4.94
C PRO A 308 -10.63 13.82 -3.46
N GLU A 309 -11.85 14.05 -2.97
CA GLU A 309 -12.11 14.33 -1.56
C GLU A 309 -11.77 13.10 -0.69
N LYS A 310 -12.19 11.91 -1.09
CA LYS A 310 -11.85 10.65 -0.42
C LYS A 310 -10.34 10.47 -0.30
N VAL A 311 -9.59 10.70 -1.39
CA VAL A 311 -8.12 10.59 -1.40
C VAL A 311 -7.50 11.61 -0.44
N VAL A 312 -7.97 12.86 -0.42
CA VAL A 312 -7.47 13.90 0.50
C VAL A 312 -7.70 13.50 1.97
N LEU A 313 -8.92 13.08 2.32
CA LEU A 313 -9.27 12.68 3.68
C LEU A 313 -8.56 11.40 4.13
N ALA A 314 -8.40 10.43 3.22
CA ALA A 314 -7.63 9.22 3.48
C ALA A 314 -6.13 9.54 3.69
N SER A 315 -5.58 10.49 2.93
CA SER A 315 -4.17 10.87 3.01
C SER A 315 -3.84 11.67 4.26
N SER A 316 -4.74 12.55 4.74
CA SER A 316 -4.49 13.38 5.93
C SER A 316 -4.31 12.58 7.22
N VAL A 317 -4.83 11.35 7.27
CA VAL A 317 -4.60 10.40 8.37
C VAL A 317 -3.16 9.88 8.39
N LEU A 318 -2.51 9.78 7.23
CA LEU A 318 -1.13 9.33 7.10
C LEU A 318 -0.10 10.43 7.43
N GLU A 319 -0.53 11.69 7.42
CA GLU A 319 0.36 12.82 7.70
C GLU A 319 0.73 12.86 9.20
N PRO A 320 2.03 13.03 9.53
CA PRO A 320 2.47 13.27 10.89
C PRO A 320 1.76 14.50 11.46
N GLN A 321 1.18 14.37 12.65
CA GLN A 321 0.58 15.52 13.33
C GLN A 321 1.65 16.18 14.22
N PRO A 322 1.70 17.53 14.26
CA PRO A 322 2.47 18.22 15.29
C PRO A 322 1.82 17.92 16.64
N SER A 323 2.44 17.03 17.41
CA SER A 323 1.97 16.65 18.75
C SER A 323 3.00 17.09 19.79
N ASP A 324 2.54 17.86 20.78
CA ASP A 324 3.32 18.24 21.97
C ASP A 324 3.50 17.08 22.97
N LYS A 325 2.85 15.92 22.72
CA LYS A 325 3.00 14.70 23.52
C LYS A 325 3.62 13.57 22.69
N PRO A 326 4.71 12.94 23.14
CA PRO A 326 5.27 11.76 22.50
C PRO A 326 4.39 10.54 22.82
N GLY A 327 3.34 10.33 22.01
CA GLY A 327 2.52 9.11 22.05
C GLY A 327 2.76 8.27 20.79
N LEU A 328 2.65 6.94 20.91
CA LEU A 328 2.68 6.06 19.74
C LEU A 328 1.43 6.29 18.88
N VAL A 329 1.63 6.44 17.57
CA VAL A 329 0.54 6.65 16.61
C VAL A 329 0.60 5.59 15.51
N LEU A 330 -0.53 4.95 15.22
CA LEU A 330 -0.71 4.08 14.07
C LEU A 330 -1.77 4.65 13.13
N PRO A 331 -1.41 5.13 11.93
CA PRO A 331 -2.38 5.51 10.93
C PRO A 331 -2.82 4.28 10.09
N ILE A 332 -4.13 4.10 9.92
CA ILE A 332 -4.74 3.07 9.06
C ILE A 332 -5.66 3.80 8.07
N SER A 333 -5.43 3.63 6.78
CA SER A 333 -6.20 4.37 5.77
C SER A 333 -6.69 3.47 4.65
N TYR A 334 -8.01 3.49 4.42
CA TYR A 334 -8.65 2.80 3.31
C TYR A 334 -8.87 3.78 2.17
N PHE A 335 -8.17 3.57 1.05
CA PHE A 335 -8.42 4.30 -0.21
C PHE A 335 -9.56 3.68 -1.03
N SER A 336 -10.02 2.48 -0.67
CA SER A 336 -11.21 1.85 -1.24
C SER A 336 -12.48 2.62 -0.86
N ALA A 337 -13.40 2.72 -1.81
CA ALA A 337 -14.76 3.19 -1.59
C ALA A 337 -15.67 2.67 -2.71
N SER A 338 -16.97 2.71 -2.48
CA SER A 338 -17.98 2.36 -3.46
C SER A 338 -19.33 2.98 -3.15
N SER A 339 -20.17 3.08 -4.16
CA SER A 339 -21.62 3.23 -4.05
C SER A 339 -22.28 2.75 -5.33
N PHE A 340 -23.48 2.22 -5.19
CA PHE A 340 -24.30 1.85 -6.33
C PHE A 340 -25.33 2.95 -6.61
N PRO A 341 -25.56 3.35 -7.88
CA PRO A 341 -24.86 2.93 -9.11
C PRO A 341 -23.66 3.82 -9.50
N LEU A 342 -23.32 4.84 -8.71
CA LEU A 342 -22.51 5.98 -9.16
C LEU A 342 -21.02 5.90 -8.80
N ALA A 343 -20.56 4.85 -8.13
CA ALA A 343 -19.14 4.64 -7.83
C ALA A 343 -18.82 3.14 -7.66
N ALA A 344 -18.70 2.40 -8.77
CA ALA A 344 -18.23 1.02 -8.70
C ALA A 344 -16.79 0.95 -8.15
N PRO A 345 -16.42 -0.08 -7.36
CA PRO A 345 -15.08 -0.19 -6.76
C PRO A 345 -13.92 -0.05 -7.76
N GLN A 346 -14.08 -0.59 -8.97
CA GLN A 346 -13.04 -0.53 -10.01
C GLN A 346 -12.91 0.89 -10.59
N THR A 347 -14.02 1.62 -10.71
CA THR A 347 -14.01 3.04 -11.11
C THR A 347 -13.33 3.90 -10.06
N VAL A 348 -13.59 3.64 -8.78
CA VAL A 348 -12.95 4.35 -7.67
C VAL A 348 -11.46 4.08 -7.62
N SER A 349 -11.04 2.81 -7.75
CA SER A 349 -9.64 2.42 -7.65
C SER A 349 -8.77 2.88 -8.83
N GLN A 350 -9.32 2.83 -10.04
CA GLN A 350 -8.63 3.34 -11.24
C GLN A 350 -8.66 4.87 -11.32
N GLY A 351 -9.72 5.47 -10.74
CA GLY A 351 -10.08 6.84 -10.98
C GLY A 351 -10.31 7.13 -12.47
N PHE A 352 -10.47 8.41 -12.80
CA PHE A 352 -10.51 8.87 -14.19
C PHE A 352 -9.18 9.52 -14.62
N GLY A 353 -8.12 9.31 -13.83
CA GLY A 353 -6.95 10.18 -13.80
C GLY A 353 -7.27 11.55 -13.19
N TRP A 354 -6.25 12.36 -12.90
CA TRP A 354 -6.46 13.76 -12.52
C TRP A 354 -7.26 14.44 -13.63
N PRO A 355 -8.42 15.08 -13.37
CA PRO A 355 -9.18 15.70 -14.42
C PRO A 355 -8.35 16.82 -15.04
N SER A 356 -7.86 16.61 -16.26
CA SER A 356 -7.61 17.74 -17.15
C SER A 356 -8.99 18.25 -17.54
N TRP A 357 -9.51 19.19 -16.76
CA TRP A 357 -10.66 19.99 -17.15
C TRP A 357 -10.46 20.47 -18.60
N GLY A 358 -11.39 20.04 -19.47
CA GLY A 358 -11.28 20.15 -20.91
C GLY A 358 -12.47 19.53 -21.62
N ALA A 359 -13.67 20.03 -21.29
CA ALA A 359 -14.94 19.92 -21.98
C ALA A 359 -15.73 18.60 -21.89
N TRP A 360 -16.88 18.69 -21.23
CA TRP A 360 -18.13 18.17 -21.79
C TRP A 360 -18.38 18.86 -23.14
N ARG A 361 -18.22 18.11 -24.23
CA ARG A 361 -19.00 18.20 -25.48
C ARG A 361 -18.98 16.86 -26.16
#